data_AF-A0A1H7ELR5-F1
#
_entry.id   AF-A0A1H7ELR5-F1
#
_cell.length_a   1.000
_cell.length_b   1.000
_cell.length_c   1.000
_cell.angle_alpha   90.00
_cell.angle_beta   90.00
_cell.angle_gamma   90.00
#
_symmetry.space_group_name_H-M   'P 1'
#
loop_
_entity.id
_entity.type
_entity.pdbx_description
1 polymer ?
#
loop_
_entity_poly.entity_id
_entity_poly.type
_entity_poly.pdbx_seq_one_letter_code
_entity_poly.pdbx_strand_id
1 'polypeptide(L)'
;MPPMKRLACATTFILVAFGTAGWWFYWPIHQVQTQVKRGLNDPDSAQFSNVTFSRSTKAGCGLVNARNRMGGDVGATAFVLTPAGDVSFEPREGVSLSLEDKLASLKEQLAFFELAAKHCLN
;
A
#
# COMPACT_ATOMS: atom_id res chain seq x y z
N MET A 1 -41.80 -33.26 -14.82
CA MET A 1 -41.45 -32.09 -13.97
C MET A 1 -39.96 -32.15 -13.69
N PRO A 2 -39.12 -31.29 -14.30
CA PRO A 2 -37.67 -31.35 -14.10
C PRO A 2 -37.29 -30.84 -12.69
N PRO A 3 -36.16 -31.29 -12.13
CA PRO A 3 -35.84 -31.09 -10.72
C PRO A 3 -35.27 -29.69 -10.46
N MET A 4 -36.15 -28.74 -10.07
CA MET A 4 -35.80 -27.37 -9.65
C MET A 4 -34.72 -27.29 -8.55
N LYS A 5 -34.50 -28.36 -7.77
CA LYS A 5 -33.52 -28.40 -6.67
C LYS A 5 -32.06 -28.38 -7.14
N ARG A 6 -31.77 -28.83 -8.37
CA ARG A 6 -30.39 -28.88 -8.89
C ARG A 6 -29.87 -27.52 -9.34
N LEU A 7 -30.74 -26.63 -9.80
CA LEU A 7 -30.38 -25.26 -10.18
C LEU A 7 -30.03 -24.37 -8.98
N ALA A 8 -30.70 -24.55 -7.85
CA ALA A 8 -30.48 -23.74 -6.65
C ALA A 8 -29.11 -23.99 -5.98
N CYS A 9 -28.56 -25.20 -6.06
CA CYS A 9 -27.21 -25.50 -5.55
C CYS A 9 -26.12 -24.93 -6.45
N ALA A 10 -26.28 -24.97 -7.77
CA ALA A 10 -25.25 -24.51 -8.70
C ALA A 10 -24.99 -23.00 -8.55
N THR A 11 -26.04 -22.20 -8.34
CA THR A 11 -25.92 -20.74 -8.18
C THR A 11 -25.28 -20.33 -6.86
N THR A 12 -25.52 -21.06 -5.77
CA THR A 12 -24.88 -20.80 -4.46
C THR A 12 -23.39 -21.12 -4.48
N PHE A 13 -22.98 -22.22 -5.12
CA PHE A 13 -21.56 -22.55 -5.29
C PHE A 13 -20.79 -21.49 -6.08
N ILE A 14 -21.41 -20.94 -7.12
CA ILE A 14 -20.80 -19.91 -7.96
C ILE A 14 -20.52 -18.63 -7.15
N LEU A 15 -21.47 -18.15 -6.35
CA LEU A 15 -21.28 -16.94 -5.52
C LEU A 15 -20.18 -17.11 -4.45
N VAL A 16 -20.09 -18.29 -3.83
CA VAL A 16 -19.03 -18.61 -2.86
C VAL A 16 -17.66 -18.69 -3.53
N ALA A 17 -17.57 -19.33 -4.71
CA ALA A 17 -16.32 -19.43 -5.47
C ALA A 17 -15.79 -18.06 -5.92
N PHE A 18 -16.67 -17.16 -6.38
CA PHE A 18 -16.26 -15.81 -6.77
C PHE A 18 -15.86 -14.93 -5.57
N GLY A 19 -16.59 -15.04 -4.45
CA GLY A 19 -16.22 -14.33 -3.21
C GLY A 19 -14.85 -14.75 -2.67
N THR A 20 -14.57 -16.05 -2.67
CA THR A 20 -13.27 -16.59 -2.19
C THR A 20 -12.10 -16.24 -3.13
N ALA A 21 -12.30 -16.26 -4.44
CA ALA A 21 -11.27 -15.88 -5.41
C ALA A 21 -10.91 -14.39 -5.32
N GLY A 22 -11.90 -13.52 -5.19
CA GLY A 22 -11.67 -12.07 -5.00
C GLY A 22 -10.93 -11.77 -3.70
N TRP A 23 -11.31 -12.45 -2.61
CA TRP A 23 -10.64 -12.31 -1.32
C TRP A 23 -9.17 -12.75 -1.38
N TRP A 24 -8.86 -13.87 -2.03
CA TRP A 24 -7.50 -14.38 -2.15
C TRP A 24 -6.57 -13.43 -2.91
N PHE A 25 -7.11 -12.70 -3.89
CA PHE A 25 -6.33 -11.72 -4.65
C PHE A 25 -6.14 -10.40 -3.89
N TYR A 26 -7.14 -9.97 -3.11
CA TYR A 26 -7.11 -8.71 -2.36
C TYR A 26 -6.35 -8.82 -1.02
N TRP A 27 -6.31 -10.02 -0.42
CA TRP A 27 -5.64 -10.28 0.86
C TRP A 27 -4.24 -9.68 1.01
N PRO A 28 -3.29 -9.87 0.07
CA PRO A 28 -1.95 -9.28 0.20
C PRO A 28 -1.97 -7.74 0.22
N ILE A 29 -2.83 -7.12 -0.59
CA ILE A 29 -2.99 -5.65 -0.60
C ILE A 29 -3.51 -5.17 0.76
N HIS A 30 -4.48 -5.87 1.35
CA HIS A 30 -5.01 -5.56 2.68
C HIS A 30 -3.93 -5.66 3.78
N GLN A 31 -3.05 -6.67 3.69
CA GLN A 31 -1.90 -6.77 4.61
C GLN A 31 -0.92 -5.62 4.45
N VAL A 32 -0.61 -5.22 3.20
CA VAL A 32 0.24 -4.04 2.94
C VAL A 32 -0.34 -2.80 3.59
N GLN A 33 -1.63 -2.52 3.35
CA GLN A 33 -2.32 -1.36 3.92
C GLN A 33 -2.29 -1.39 5.45
N THR A 34 -2.50 -2.56 6.06
CA THR A 34 -2.48 -2.71 7.52
C THR A 34 -1.10 -2.41 8.10
N GLN A 35 -0.02 -2.84 7.44
CA GLN A 35 1.35 -2.54 7.90
C GLN A 35 1.68 -1.06 7.74
N VAL A 36 1.34 -0.46 6.59
CA VAL A 36 1.58 0.97 6.36
C VAL A 36 0.84 1.83 7.38
N LYS A 37 -0.41 1.48 7.71
CA LYS A 37 -1.21 2.17 8.74
C LYS A 37 -0.51 2.27 10.09
N ARG A 38 0.28 1.26 10.49
CA ARG A 38 1.02 1.28 11.78
C ARG A 38 2.12 2.33 11.83
N GLY A 39 2.62 2.78 10.67
CA GLY A 39 3.62 3.84 10.57
C GLY A 39 3.03 5.25 10.46
N LEU A 40 1.70 5.40 10.43
CA LEU A 40 1.03 6.70 10.25
C LEU A 40 0.67 7.33 11.60
N ASN A 41 0.64 8.67 11.64
CA ASN A 41 0.19 9.41 12.83
C ASN A 41 -1.31 9.21 13.11
N ASP A 42 -2.13 9.21 12.05
CA ASP A 42 -3.57 8.97 12.11
C ASP A 42 -3.92 7.82 11.14
N PRO A 43 -3.89 6.56 11.62
CA PRO A 43 -4.14 5.37 10.80
C PRO A 43 -5.56 5.29 10.23
N ASP A 44 -6.54 5.89 10.91
CA ASP A 44 -7.96 5.82 10.54
C ASP A 44 -8.29 6.80 9.41
N SER A 45 -7.54 7.91 9.32
CA SER A 45 -7.62 8.85 8.19
C SER A 45 -6.96 8.36 6.91
N ALA A 46 -6.27 7.21 6.93
CA ALA A 46 -5.42 6.77 5.84
C ALA A 46 -6.22 6.40 4.58
N GLN A 47 -5.96 7.14 3.50
CA GLN A 47 -6.51 6.92 2.17
C GLN A 47 -5.41 6.40 1.26
N PHE A 48 -5.61 5.20 0.73
CA PHE A 48 -4.65 4.51 -0.12
C PHE A 48 -5.04 4.61 -1.59
N SER A 49 -4.06 4.80 -2.47
CA SER A 49 -4.24 4.75 -3.91
C SER A 49 -3.06 4.06 -4.59
N ASN A 50 -3.31 3.46 -5.76
CA ASN A 50 -2.32 2.74 -6.57
C ASN A 50 -1.49 1.71 -5.78
N VAL A 51 -2.12 1.01 -4.83
CA VAL A 51 -1.42 0.00 -4.02
C VAL A 51 -1.22 -1.26 -4.84
N THR A 52 0.04 -1.66 -4.96
CA THR A 52 0.46 -2.89 -5.61
C THR A 52 1.20 -3.78 -4.61
N PHE A 53 1.10 -5.09 -4.82
CA PHE A 53 1.91 -6.07 -4.11
C PHE A 53 2.66 -6.91 -5.14
N SER A 54 3.98 -6.80 -5.15
CA SER A 54 4.82 -7.61 -6.03
C SER A 54 5.10 -8.95 -5.35
N ARG A 55 4.61 -10.04 -5.96
CA ARG A 55 4.83 -11.41 -5.44
C ARG A 55 6.28 -11.87 -5.59
N SER A 56 7.00 -11.35 -6.59
CA SER A 56 8.40 -11.69 -6.85
C SER A 56 9.32 -11.13 -5.77
N THR A 57 9.14 -9.86 -5.42
CA THR A 57 9.94 -9.19 -4.40
C THR A 57 9.35 -9.35 -3.01
N LYS A 58 8.06 -9.73 -2.88
CA LYS A 58 7.26 -9.71 -1.64
C LYS A 58 7.15 -8.30 -1.02
N ALA A 59 7.23 -7.27 -1.85
CA ALA A 59 7.10 -5.88 -1.42
C ALA A 59 5.73 -5.31 -1.76
N GLY A 60 5.29 -4.34 -0.97
CA GLY A 60 4.07 -3.55 -1.22
C GLY A 60 4.43 -2.11 -1.53
N CYS A 61 3.81 -1.51 -2.55
CA CYS A 61 4.11 -0.14 -2.95
C CYS A 61 2.82 0.61 -3.22
N GLY A 62 2.83 1.93 -3.11
CA GLY A 62 1.66 2.73 -3.44
C GLY A 62 1.73 4.14 -2.87
N LEU A 63 0.58 4.80 -2.85
CA LEU A 63 0.41 6.13 -2.31
C LEU A 63 -0.50 6.06 -1.08
N VAL A 64 -0.18 6.86 -0.07
CA VAL A 64 -1.02 7.05 1.10
C VAL A 64 -1.14 8.52 1.44
N ASN A 65 -2.36 8.98 1.68
CA ASN A 65 -2.64 10.28 2.29
C ASN A 65 -3.23 10.02 3.69
N ALA A 66 -2.68 10.67 4.69
CA ALA A 66 -3.16 10.58 6.07
C ALA A 66 -2.96 11.92 6.77
N ARG A 67 -3.74 12.18 7.81
CA ARG A 67 -3.66 13.43 8.56
C ARG A 67 -2.37 13.50 9.36
N ASN A 68 -1.83 14.70 9.49
CA ASN A 68 -0.75 14.99 10.43
C ASN A 68 -1.27 15.12 11.87
N ARG A 69 -0.36 15.33 12.83
CA ARG A 69 -0.71 15.52 14.25
C ARG A 69 -1.61 16.74 14.52
N MET A 70 -1.68 17.69 13.60
CA MET A 70 -2.54 18.88 13.70
C MET A 70 -3.90 18.67 13.02
N GLY A 71 -4.20 17.45 12.53
CA GLY A 71 -5.47 17.10 11.91
C GLY A 71 -5.62 17.52 10.43
N GLY A 72 -4.57 18.07 9.82
CA GLY A 72 -4.58 18.47 8.41
C GLY A 72 -4.10 17.38 7.48
N ASP A 73 -4.72 17.27 6.30
CA ASP A 73 -4.23 16.42 5.22
C ASP A 73 -2.91 16.98 4.69
N VAL A 74 -1.95 16.10 4.47
CA VAL A 74 -0.60 16.50 4.08
C VAL A 74 -0.20 16.06 2.67
N GLY A 75 -1.18 15.63 1.88
CA GLY A 75 -1.00 15.15 0.52
C GLY A 75 -0.58 13.68 0.46
N ALA A 76 -0.83 13.07 -0.70
CA ALA A 76 -0.42 11.71 -0.99
C ALA A 76 1.12 11.60 -0.95
N THR A 77 1.62 10.62 -0.21
CA THR A 77 3.04 10.31 -0.06
C THR A 77 3.28 8.89 -0.54
N ALA A 78 4.32 8.65 -1.34
CA ALA A 78 4.65 7.30 -1.75
C ALA A 78 5.21 6.49 -0.57
N PHE A 79 4.91 5.19 -0.56
CA PHE A 79 5.46 4.26 0.42
C PHE A 79 5.99 2.99 -0.25
N VAL A 80 6.96 2.37 0.41
CA VAL A 80 7.48 1.04 0.09
C VAL A 80 7.47 0.21 1.38
N LEU A 81 6.71 -0.88 1.37
CA LEU A 81 6.77 -1.95 2.34
C LEU A 81 7.76 -3.00 1.84
N THR A 82 8.86 -3.17 2.55
CA THR A 82 9.88 -4.17 2.23
C THR A 82 9.44 -5.57 2.65
N PRO A 83 10.11 -6.62 2.15
CA PRO A 83 9.81 -8.01 2.51
C PRO A 83 10.08 -8.34 3.98
N ALA A 84 10.94 -7.54 4.63
CA ALA A 84 11.23 -7.63 6.05
C ALA A 84 10.07 -7.08 6.91
N GLY A 85 9.12 -6.36 6.31
CA GLY A 85 8.00 -5.71 7.00
C GLY A 85 8.26 -4.25 7.33
N ASP A 86 9.42 -3.70 6.96
CA ASP A 86 9.74 -2.29 7.18
C ASP A 86 9.02 -1.40 6.16
N VAL A 87 8.42 -0.32 6.64
CA VAL A 87 7.74 0.69 5.81
C VAL A 87 8.65 1.91 5.69
N SER A 88 8.98 2.29 4.46
CA SER A 88 9.66 3.54 4.13
C SER A 88 8.69 4.47 3.41
N PHE A 89 8.66 5.73 3.81
CA PHE A 89 7.88 6.77 3.15
C PHE A 89 8.80 7.68 2.35
N GLU A 90 8.28 8.23 1.27
CA GLU A 90 8.99 9.25 0.49
C GLU A 90 9.36 10.44 1.39
N PRO A 91 10.66 10.78 1.50
CA PRO A 91 11.09 11.94 2.26
C PRO A 91 10.51 13.21 1.65
N ARG A 92 9.92 14.06 2.48
CA ARG A 92 9.46 15.38 2.02
C ARG A 92 10.58 16.39 2.11
N GLU A 93 10.70 17.23 1.10
CA GLU A 93 11.59 18.39 1.15
C GLU A 93 11.16 19.31 2.29
N GLY A 94 11.98 19.38 3.33
CA GLY A 94 11.90 20.45 4.32
C GLY A 94 12.42 21.75 3.71
N VAL A 95 11.92 22.89 4.23
CA VAL A 95 12.49 24.20 3.92
C VAL A 95 13.90 24.26 4.52
N SER A 96 14.89 23.88 3.71
CA SER A 96 16.30 23.88 4.06
C SER A 96 16.94 25.20 3.62
N LEU A 97 17.55 25.89 4.59
CA LEU A 97 18.22 27.17 4.35
C LEU A 97 19.71 26.99 4.01
N SER A 98 20.31 25.84 4.37
CA SER A 98 21.71 25.53 4.08
C SER A 98 21.87 24.59 2.87
N LEU A 99 23.03 24.68 2.21
CA LEU A 99 23.39 23.79 1.10
C LEU A 99 23.59 22.34 1.57
N GLU A 100 24.11 22.17 2.78
CA GLU A 100 24.35 20.84 3.38
C GLU A 100 23.03 20.10 3.61
N ASP A 101 22.01 20.80 4.12
CA ASP A 101 20.67 20.25 4.32
C ASP A 101 20.01 19.84 2.99
N LYS A 102 20.20 20.63 1.94
CA LYS A 102 19.71 20.29 0.59
C LYS A 102 20.36 19.03 0.06
N LEU A 103 21.69 18.90 0.22
CA LEU A 103 22.41 17.71 -0.21
C LEU A 103 21.97 16.46 0.58
N ALA A 104 21.71 16.61 1.88
CA ALA A 104 21.20 15.53 2.71
C ALA A 104 19.79 15.08 2.26
N SER A 105 18.87 16.02 2.05
CA SER A 105 17.52 15.71 1.56
C SER A 105 17.53 15.00 0.20
N LEU A 106 18.40 15.44 -0.72
CA LEU A 106 18.54 14.80 -2.04
C LEU A 106 19.04 13.36 -1.92
N LYS A 107 19.98 13.10 -1.01
CA LYS A 107 20.50 11.74 -0.77
C LYS A 107 19.43 10.82 -0.20
N GLU A 108 18.59 11.30 0.71
CA GLU A 108 17.47 10.52 1.24
C GLU A 108 16.44 10.21 0.17
N GLN A 109 16.10 11.19 -0.68
CA GLN A 109 15.19 10.96 -1.81
C GLN A 109 15.75 9.91 -2.77
N LEU A 110 17.03 10.00 -3.16
CA LEU A 110 17.67 9.02 -4.02
C LEU A 110 17.63 7.62 -3.41
N ALA A 111 17.96 7.48 -2.12
CA ALA A 111 17.88 6.20 -1.42
C ALA A 111 16.46 5.60 -1.43
N PHE A 112 15.44 6.45 -1.28
CA PHE A 112 14.04 6.02 -1.40
C PHE A 112 13.71 5.55 -2.83
N PHE A 113 14.09 6.30 -3.86
CA PHE A 113 13.84 5.92 -5.25
C PHE A 113 14.57 4.64 -5.65
N GLU A 114 15.79 4.43 -5.18
CA GLU A 114 16.54 3.18 -5.40
C GLU A 114 15.83 2.00 -4.73
N LEU A 115 15.35 2.16 -3.50
CA LEU A 115 14.55 1.16 -2.80
C LEU A 115 13.26 0.84 -3.58
N ALA A 116 12.54 1.86 -4.00
CA ALA A 116 11.31 1.72 -4.78
C ALA A 116 11.58 1.05 -6.14
N ALA A 117 12.62 1.44 -6.86
CA ALA A 117 12.98 0.82 -8.13
C ALA A 117 13.31 -0.67 -7.97
N LYS A 118 14.06 -1.02 -6.92
CA LYS A 118 14.42 -2.41 -6.62
C LYS A 118 13.20 -3.28 -6.30
N HIS A 119 12.23 -2.75 -5.56
CA HIS A 119 11.13 -3.53 -5.00
C HIS A 119 9.79 -3.42 -5.75
N CYS A 120 9.55 -2.29 -6.44
CA CYS A 120 8.25 -1.93 -7.01
C CYS A 120 8.20 -1.93 -8.56
N LEU A 121 9.35 -1.84 -9.24
CA LEU A 121 9.42 -1.78 -10.72
C LEU A 121 9.78 -3.11 -11.39
N ASN A 122 9.79 -4.21 -10.63
CA ASN A 122 10.10 -5.57 -11.10
C ASN A 122 8.87 -6.49 -11.13
#